data_AF-A0A966SEK8-F1
#
_entry.id   AF-A0A966SEK8-F1
#
_cell.length_a   1.000
_cell.length_b   1.000
_cell.length_c   1.000
_cell.angle_alpha   90.00
_cell.angle_beta   90.00
_cell.angle_gamma   90.00
#
_symmetry.space_group_name_H-M   'P 1'
#
loop_
_entity.id
_entity.type
_entity.pdbx_description
1 polymer ?
#
loop_
_entity_poly.entity_id
_entity_poly.type
_entity_poly.pdbx_seq_one_letter_code
_entity_poly.pdbx_strand_id
1 'polypeptide(L)'
;MHFIGNSRAWLRFVLLAAFTFGSFVRVVAADTEYRQVRIEATADTVRVRVPLTDVTGKVRAKERTPDGYGEALAPTKTALGAKHYLEWQIGYDTREAGAPNVVKEVQFTRRGETKFGAELTKLLAEAMRIGILSTNDLLRERDRLAKLAEATLEEREGITTEKAPLDTKGALPEGFARWTQKVPQFLRETEHGWIQIQLKPRQRGVGNQAMVYVCLPMNKVFTADGKPRPPGPAHTKETVFYHFDRANIGFLLDVVRAFAIASKQHNEDMAQILGKLLAVPGNTAPKSQ
;
A
#
# COMPACT_ATOMS: atom_id res chain seq x y z
N MET A 1 -0.52 -51.01 -49.40
CA MET A 1 -1.70 -51.89 -49.28
C MET A 1 -2.11 -51.92 -47.82
N HIS A 2 -3.23 -51.25 -47.52
CA HIS A 2 -3.82 -51.12 -46.18
C HIS A 2 -4.32 -52.47 -45.67
N PHE A 3 -4.13 -52.73 -44.37
CA PHE A 3 -5.04 -53.58 -43.59
C PHE A 3 -5.72 -52.69 -42.54
N ILE A 4 -7.04 -52.63 -42.63
CA ILE A 4 -7.95 -51.94 -41.70
C ILE A 4 -8.35 -52.96 -40.64
N GLY A 5 -8.01 -52.69 -39.37
CA GLY A 5 -8.63 -53.36 -38.23
C GLY A 5 -9.68 -52.42 -37.65
N ASN A 6 -10.95 -52.81 -37.70
CA ASN A 6 -12.03 -52.07 -37.07
C ASN A 6 -12.61 -52.86 -35.88
N SER A 7 -12.73 -52.12 -34.81
CA SER A 7 -13.08 -52.49 -33.44
C SER A 7 -14.48 -53.05 -33.27
N ARG A 8 -14.61 -54.05 -32.39
CA ARG A 8 -15.88 -54.42 -31.75
C ARG A 8 -15.95 -53.79 -30.37
N ALA A 9 -17.04 -53.09 -30.13
CA ALA A 9 -17.40 -52.51 -28.85
C ALA A 9 -18.21 -53.52 -28.00
N TRP A 10 -18.26 -53.22 -26.70
CA TRP A 10 -19.21 -53.68 -25.68
C TRP A 10 -18.98 -55.04 -25.01
N LEU A 11 -18.54 -54.98 -23.75
CA LEU A 11 -19.14 -55.80 -22.68
C LEU A 11 -19.34 -54.97 -21.40
N ARG A 12 -20.44 -55.30 -20.73
CA ARG A 12 -21.11 -54.64 -19.61
C ARG A 12 -20.73 -55.30 -18.27
N PHE A 13 -20.77 -54.51 -17.18
CA PHE A 13 -21.24 -54.87 -15.81
C PHE A 13 -20.29 -55.81 -14.98
N VAL A 14 -20.08 -55.74 -13.65
CA VAL A 14 -20.72 -55.01 -12.53
C VAL A 14 -19.93 -55.17 -11.18
N LEU A 15 -20.20 -54.24 -10.23
CA LEU A 15 -20.12 -54.27 -8.73
C LEU A 15 -18.79 -54.25 -7.94
N LEU A 16 -18.62 -53.09 -7.26
CA LEU A 16 -18.56 -52.86 -5.79
C LEU A 16 -17.47 -53.53 -4.93
N ALA A 17 -16.61 -52.70 -4.32
CA ALA A 17 -16.35 -52.73 -2.87
C ALA A 17 -15.63 -51.44 -2.43
N ALA A 18 -16.10 -50.88 -1.32
CA ALA A 18 -15.66 -49.63 -0.74
C ALA A 18 -14.25 -49.74 -0.13
N PHE A 19 -13.42 -48.73 -0.34
CA PHE A 19 -12.50 -48.25 0.68
C PHE A 19 -12.58 -46.73 0.72
N THR A 20 -13.31 -46.26 1.72
CA THR A 20 -13.30 -44.91 2.24
C THR A 20 -11.88 -44.55 2.69
N PHE A 21 -11.08 -44.00 1.80
CA PHE A 21 -9.98 -43.12 2.22
C PHE A 21 -10.46 -41.69 2.05
N GLY A 22 -11.13 -41.22 3.10
CA GLY A 22 -11.34 -39.80 3.35
C GLY A 22 -9.97 -39.13 3.43
N SER A 23 -9.46 -38.74 2.28
CA SER A 23 -8.33 -37.83 2.18
C SER A 23 -8.89 -36.47 2.55
N PHE A 24 -8.95 -36.19 3.86
CA PHE A 24 -8.88 -34.84 4.36
C PHE A 24 -7.57 -34.25 3.83
N VAL A 25 -7.61 -33.71 2.61
CA VAL A 25 -6.70 -32.67 2.22
C VAL A 25 -7.10 -31.49 3.10
N ARG A 26 -6.55 -31.46 4.32
CA ARG A 26 -6.28 -30.20 4.98
C ARG A 26 -5.42 -29.46 3.97
N VAL A 27 -6.06 -28.60 3.18
CA VAL A 27 -5.39 -27.44 2.63
C VAL A 27 -4.74 -26.82 3.85
N VAL A 28 -3.42 -26.97 3.96
CA VAL A 28 -2.62 -26.14 4.83
C VAL A 28 -2.87 -24.76 4.26
N ALA A 29 -3.87 -24.06 4.81
CA ALA A 29 -4.01 -22.65 4.62
C ALA A 29 -2.69 -22.11 5.13
N ALA A 30 -1.76 -21.86 4.21
CA ALA A 30 -0.49 -21.27 4.54
C ALA A 30 -0.85 -20.01 5.32
N ASP A 31 -0.35 -19.89 6.55
CA ASP A 31 -0.54 -18.68 7.34
C ASP A 31 0.04 -17.50 6.53
N THR A 32 -0.87 -16.82 5.81
CA THR A 32 -0.64 -15.63 4.99
C THR A 32 -0.97 -14.36 5.75
N GLU A 33 -1.38 -14.47 7.01
CA GLU A 33 -1.80 -13.32 7.81
C GLU A 33 -0.64 -12.35 8.05
N TYR A 34 0.58 -12.87 8.15
CA TYR A 34 1.78 -12.06 8.28
C TYR A 34 1.95 -11.06 7.13
N ARG A 35 1.49 -11.40 5.91
CA ARG A 35 1.58 -10.55 4.70
C ARG A 35 0.63 -9.35 4.73
N GLN A 36 -0.37 -9.38 5.60
CA GLN A 36 -1.35 -8.32 5.70
C GLN A 36 -0.86 -7.22 6.63
N VAL A 37 -1.08 -5.97 6.23
CA VAL A 37 -1.01 -4.84 7.16
C VAL A 37 -2.17 -4.95 8.14
N ARG A 38 -1.92 -4.75 9.44
CA ARG A 38 -2.98 -4.67 10.46
C ARG A 38 -2.88 -3.34 11.20
N ILE A 39 -4.02 -2.72 11.43
CA ILE A 39 -4.13 -1.45 12.13
C ILE A 39 -4.93 -1.69 13.41
N GLU A 40 -4.30 -1.40 14.53
CA GLU A 40 -4.87 -1.57 15.86
C GLU A 40 -4.57 -0.32 16.69
N ALA A 41 -5.46 0.04 17.59
CA ALA A 41 -5.26 1.19 18.46
C ALA A 41 -5.14 0.77 19.92
N THR A 42 -4.25 1.45 20.61
CA THR A 42 -4.07 1.40 22.06
C THR A 42 -4.69 2.66 22.68
N ALA A 43 -4.36 2.99 23.93
CA ALA A 43 -4.91 4.19 24.57
C ALA A 43 -4.41 5.50 23.94
N ASP A 44 -3.16 5.53 23.47
CA ASP A 44 -2.46 6.76 23.03
C ASP A 44 -1.83 6.63 21.63
N THR A 45 -1.88 5.46 21.03
CA THR A 45 -1.15 5.15 19.80
C THR A 45 -1.99 4.30 18.86
N VAL A 46 -1.95 4.62 17.55
CA VAL A 46 -2.39 3.73 16.47
C VAL A 46 -1.18 2.94 15.96
N ARG A 47 -1.17 1.62 16.21
CA ARG A 47 -0.11 0.71 15.83
C ARG A 47 -0.42 0.08 14.47
N VAL A 48 0.58 0.05 13.60
CA VAL A 48 0.51 -0.59 12.29
C VAL A 48 1.48 -1.75 12.24
N ARG A 49 0.97 -2.97 12.22
CA ARG A 49 1.75 -4.18 11.94
C ARG A 49 1.96 -4.28 10.44
N VAL A 50 3.21 -4.39 10.00
CA VAL A 50 3.58 -4.51 8.59
C VAL A 50 4.49 -5.73 8.35
N PRO A 51 4.36 -6.43 7.21
CA PRO A 51 5.28 -7.52 6.86
C PRO A 51 6.68 -6.97 6.58
N LEU A 52 7.70 -7.64 7.11
CA LEU A 52 9.10 -7.34 6.80
C LEU A 52 9.63 -8.22 5.66
N THR A 53 9.18 -9.47 5.57
CA THR A 53 9.73 -10.45 4.62
C THR A 53 8.86 -10.75 3.40
N ASP A 54 7.73 -10.06 3.21
CA ASP A 54 6.96 -10.17 1.97
C ASP A 54 7.51 -9.19 0.93
N VAL A 55 8.26 -9.71 -0.05
CA VAL A 55 8.87 -8.89 -1.11
C VAL A 55 7.93 -8.60 -2.28
N THR A 56 6.76 -9.24 -2.32
CA THR A 56 5.80 -9.11 -3.43
C THR A 56 4.60 -8.23 -3.08
N GLY A 57 4.32 -8.09 -1.79
CA GLY A 57 3.19 -7.33 -1.27
C GLY A 57 3.29 -5.82 -1.44
N LYS A 58 2.34 -5.12 -0.80
CA LYS A 58 2.24 -3.65 -0.78
C LYS A 58 3.33 -2.98 0.07
N VAL A 59 3.89 -3.70 1.03
CA VAL A 59 4.99 -3.21 1.88
C VAL A 59 6.26 -3.95 1.48
N ARG A 60 7.35 -3.22 1.22
CA ARG A 60 8.63 -3.80 0.78
C ARG A 60 9.76 -3.12 1.51
N ALA A 61 10.70 -3.91 2.03
CA ALA A 61 11.93 -3.35 2.56
C ALA A 61 12.84 -2.88 1.42
N LYS A 62 13.46 -1.72 1.61
CA LYS A 62 14.35 -1.09 0.64
C LYS A 62 15.56 -0.47 1.33
N GLU A 63 16.63 -0.30 0.57
CA GLU A 63 17.78 0.52 0.93
C GLU A 63 17.66 1.87 0.22
N ARG A 64 17.89 2.96 0.96
CA ARG A 64 17.89 4.30 0.39
C ARG A 64 19.29 4.64 -0.11
N THR A 65 19.40 4.92 -1.40
CA THR A 65 20.65 5.39 -2.02
C THR A 65 20.88 6.89 -1.76
N PRO A 66 22.11 7.42 -1.92
CA PRO A 66 22.42 8.83 -1.67
C PRO A 66 21.60 9.82 -2.50
N ASP A 67 21.19 9.45 -3.72
CA ASP A 67 20.33 10.24 -4.60
C ASP A 67 18.83 10.11 -4.28
N GLY A 68 18.49 9.37 -3.21
CA GLY A 68 17.12 9.21 -2.72
C GLY A 68 16.32 8.10 -3.39
N TYR A 69 16.94 7.31 -4.28
CA TYR A 69 16.31 6.13 -4.86
C TYR A 69 16.19 4.98 -3.84
N GLY A 70 15.17 4.15 -4.05
CA GLY A 70 14.86 3.01 -3.19
C GLY A 70 15.19 1.69 -3.86
N GLU A 71 16.34 1.11 -3.54
CA GLU A 71 16.75 -0.19 -4.07
C GLU A 71 16.05 -1.33 -3.35
N ALA A 72 15.53 -2.28 -4.13
CA ALA A 72 14.93 -3.50 -3.59
C ALA A 72 16.02 -4.41 -3.00
N LEU A 73 15.70 -5.07 -1.90
CA LEU A 73 16.62 -5.97 -1.20
C LEU A 73 15.93 -7.24 -0.74
N ALA A 74 16.73 -8.23 -0.33
CA ALA A 74 16.25 -9.46 0.29
C ALA A 74 16.33 -9.35 1.83
N PRO A 75 15.23 -9.14 2.55
CA PRO A 75 15.25 -8.80 3.99
C PRO A 75 15.93 -9.87 4.85
N THR A 76 15.80 -11.14 4.46
CA THR A 76 16.37 -12.29 5.19
C THR A 76 17.87 -12.49 4.94
N LYS A 77 18.45 -11.80 3.95
CA LYS A 77 19.87 -11.89 3.58
C LYS A 77 20.64 -10.59 3.84
N THR A 78 19.95 -9.48 4.03
CA THR A 78 20.54 -8.15 4.23
C THR A 78 20.46 -7.76 5.71
N ALA A 79 21.57 -7.27 6.28
CA ALA A 79 21.56 -6.70 7.63
C ALA A 79 20.82 -5.36 7.64
N LEU A 80 19.55 -5.37 8.08
CA LEU A 80 18.71 -4.18 8.10
C LEU A 80 19.13 -3.22 9.23
N GLY A 81 18.97 -1.92 9.02
CA GLY A 81 19.52 -0.86 9.88
C GLY A 81 19.15 0.54 9.37
N ALA A 82 19.88 1.58 9.79
CA ALA A 82 19.48 2.98 9.61
C ALA A 82 19.27 3.46 8.16
N LYS A 83 20.00 2.89 7.18
CA LYS A 83 19.84 3.21 5.75
C LYS A 83 18.65 2.51 5.06
N HIS A 84 17.98 1.63 5.79
CA HIS A 84 16.88 0.83 5.29
C HIS A 84 15.54 1.38 5.76
N TYR A 85 14.49 1.08 5.00
CA TYR A 85 13.14 1.52 5.30
C TYR A 85 12.11 0.54 4.72
N LEU A 86 10.87 0.70 5.15
CA LEU A 86 9.72 0.02 4.59
C LEU A 86 8.97 0.98 3.68
N GLU A 87 8.91 0.67 2.39
CA GLU A 87 8.07 1.34 1.42
C GLU A 87 6.68 0.69 1.45
N TRP A 88 5.68 1.40 1.97
CA TRP A 88 4.29 0.97 1.97
C TRP A 88 3.50 1.72 0.91
N GLN A 89 3.06 1.01 -0.13
CA GLN A 89 2.05 1.49 -1.07
C GLN A 89 0.67 1.47 -0.39
N ILE A 90 0.44 2.45 0.47
CA ILE A 90 -0.78 2.60 1.25
C ILE A 90 -1.98 2.89 0.35
N GLY A 91 -3.14 2.30 0.66
CA GLY A 91 -4.42 2.69 0.11
C GLY A 91 -5.25 3.53 1.09
N TYR A 92 -6.40 3.99 0.64
CA TYR A 92 -7.39 4.67 1.49
C TYR A 92 -8.79 4.08 1.37
N ASP A 93 -9.02 3.22 0.37
CA ASP A 93 -10.29 2.54 0.14
C ASP A 93 -10.11 1.11 -0.37
N THR A 94 -11.21 0.37 -0.39
CA THR A 94 -11.34 -0.94 -1.02
C THR A 94 -12.76 -1.15 -1.56
N ARG A 95 -12.92 -2.10 -2.48
CA ARG A 95 -14.24 -2.60 -2.93
C ARG A 95 -14.76 -3.71 -2.01
N GLU A 96 -13.88 -4.31 -1.21
CA GLU A 96 -14.17 -5.51 -0.44
C GLU A 96 -14.55 -5.13 1.01
N ALA A 97 -15.84 -5.16 1.33
CA ALA A 97 -16.34 -4.82 2.67
C ALA A 97 -15.78 -5.73 3.80
N GLY A 98 -15.32 -6.92 3.45
CA GLY A 98 -14.72 -7.90 4.37
C GLY A 98 -13.19 -7.88 4.42
N ALA A 99 -12.53 -6.99 3.68
CA ALA A 99 -11.08 -6.90 3.69
C ALA A 99 -10.54 -6.44 5.06
N PRO A 100 -9.27 -6.73 5.39
CA PRO A 100 -8.59 -6.17 6.55
C PRO A 100 -8.67 -4.64 6.59
N ASN A 101 -8.76 -4.09 7.80
CA ASN A 101 -8.71 -2.65 8.07
C ASN A 101 -9.84 -1.81 7.43
N VAL A 102 -11.00 -2.41 7.13
CA VAL A 102 -12.15 -1.68 6.61
C VAL A 102 -12.84 -0.86 7.72
N VAL A 103 -13.27 0.35 7.38
CA VAL A 103 -14.15 1.22 8.18
C VAL A 103 -15.50 1.28 7.46
N LYS A 104 -16.48 0.48 7.90
CA LYS A 104 -17.75 0.30 7.18
C LYS A 104 -18.60 1.56 7.16
N GLU A 105 -18.45 2.41 8.18
CA GLU A 105 -19.13 3.69 8.33
C GLU A 105 -18.67 4.72 7.29
N VAL A 106 -17.48 4.53 6.72
CA VAL A 106 -16.95 5.37 5.65
C VAL A 106 -17.19 4.67 4.32
N GLN A 107 -18.37 4.90 3.75
CA GLN A 107 -18.78 4.38 2.45
C GLN A 107 -19.08 5.53 1.48
N PHE A 108 -18.61 5.41 0.25
CA PHE A 108 -18.85 6.39 -0.82
C PHE A 108 -18.88 5.73 -2.21
N THR A 109 -19.34 6.47 -3.21
CA THR A 109 -19.46 5.97 -4.60
C THR A 109 -18.43 6.64 -5.48
N ARG A 110 -17.62 5.83 -6.18
CA ARG A 110 -16.65 6.32 -7.18
C ARG A 110 -16.93 5.63 -8.51
N ARG A 111 -17.29 6.41 -9.54
CA ARG A 111 -17.59 5.92 -10.90
C ARG A 111 -18.61 4.77 -10.91
N GLY A 112 -19.69 4.91 -10.12
CA GLY A 112 -20.76 3.91 -10.01
C GLY A 112 -20.45 2.72 -9.09
N GLU A 113 -19.24 2.61 -8.54
CA GLU A 113 -18.88 1.53 -7.62
C GLU A 113 -18.89 2.00 -6.17
N THR A 114 -19.43 1.17 -5.29
CA THR A 114 -19.28 1.36 -3.83
C THR A 114 -17.84 1.11 -3.40
N LYS A 115 -17.32 2.03 -2.58
CA LYS A 115 -16.02 1.95 -1.92
C LYS A 115 -16.22 2.05 -0.41
N PHE A 116 -15.38 1.33 0.31
CA PHE A 116 -15.28 1.36 1.76
C PHE A 116 -13.92 1.92 2.17
N GLY A 117 -13.89 2.77 3.18
CA GLY A 117 -12.66 3.27 3.77
C GLY A 117 -11.77 2.11 4.24
N ALA A 118 -10.48 2.16 3.93
CA ALA A 118 -9.50 1.17 4.36
C ALA A 118 -8.12 1.81 4.58
N GLU A 119 -7.21 1.08 5.23
CA GLU A 119 -5.80 1.48 5.45
C GLU A 119 -5.67 2.93 6.00
N LEU A 120 -5.34 3.93 5.19
CA LEU A 120 -5.27 5.34 5.63
C LEU A 120 -6.55 5.80 6.33
N THR A 121 -7.72 5.44 5.80
CA THR A 121 -9.01 5.81 6.42
C THR A 121 -9.15 5.20 7.81
N LYS A 122 -8.67 3.96 8.01
CA LYS A 122 -8.68 3.29 9.31
C LYS A 122 -7.71 3.96 10.29
N LEU A 123 -6.52 4.37 9.82
CA LEU A 123 -5.58 5.13 10.65
C LEU A 123 -6.20 6.42 11.17
N LEU A 124 -6.84 7.19 10.30
CA LEU A 124 -7.52 8.44 10.69
C LEU A 124 -8.68 8.18 11.64
N ALA A 125 -9.53 7.19 11.36
CA ALA A 125 -10.66 6.84 12.22
C ALA A 125 -10.22 6.43 13.63
N GLU A 126 -9.21 5.57 13.74
CA GLU A 126 -8.68 5.14 15.03
C GLU A 126 -7.99 6.28 15.78
N ALA A 127 -7.22 7.12 15.07
CA ALA A 127 -6.57 8.28 15.67
C ALA A 127 -7.57 9.30 16.24
N MET A 128 -8.71 9.49 15.57
CA MET A 128 -9.82 10.28 16.09
C MET A 128 -10.46 9.64 17.32
N ARG A 129 -10.74 8.33 17.24
CA ARG A 129 -11.38 7.58 18.32
C ARG A 129 -10.60 7.65 19.62
N ILE A 130 -9.26 7.61 19.55
CA ILE A 130 -8.38 7.72 20.71
C ILE A 130 -7.96 9.16 21.04
N GLY A 131 -8.46 10.14 20.28
CA GLY A 131 -8.26 11.57 20.54
C GLY A 131 -6.85 12.09 20.29
N ILE A 132 -6.01 11.38 19.52
CA ILE A 132 -4.70 11.90 19.07
C ILE A 132 -4.82 12.74 17.80
N LEU A 133 -5.91 12.58 17.04
CA LEU A 133 -6.30 13.45 15.93
C LEU A 133 -7.65 14.10 16.26
N SER A 134 -7.73 15.43 16.23
CA SER A 134 -8.98 16.13 16.57
C SER A 134 -9.89 16.33 15.36
N THR A 135 -11.18 16.54 15.62
CA THR A 135 -12.16 17.01 14.61
C THR A 135 -11.69 18.29 13.93
N ASN A 136 -11.09 19.22 14.69
CA ASN A 136 -10.57 20.48 14.17
C ASN A 136 -9.37 20.27 13.22
N ASP A 137 -8.53 19.26 13.46
CA ASP A 137 -7.46 18.91 12.52
C ASP A 137 -8.03 18.48 11.17
N LEU A 138 -9.04 17.61 11.17
CA LEU A 138 -9.67 17.16 9.93
C LEU A 138 -10.48 18.25 9.22
N LEU A 139 -11.17 19.13 9.96
CA LEU A 139 -11.87 20.28 9.38
C LEU A 139 -10.88 21.21 8.67
N ARG A 140 -9.78 21.58 9.34
CA ARG A 140 -8.72 22.38 8.72
C ARG A 140 -8.14 21.69 7.51
N GLU A 141 -7.94 20.38 7.58
CA GLU A 141 -7.37 19.64 6.45
C GLU A 141 -8.32 19.63 5.26
N ARG A 142 -9.60 19.32 5.46
CA ARG A 142 -10.63 19.39 4.42
C ARG A 142 -10.68 20.77 3.76
N ASP A 143 -10.65 21.83 4.56
CA ASP A 143 -10.70 23.21 4.05
C ASP A 143 -9.41 23.60 3.29
N ARG A 144 -8.26 22.99 3.61
CA ARG A 144 -7.04 23.10 2.80
C ARG A 144 -7.18 22.37 1.48
N LEU A 145 -7.69 21.14 1.48
CA LEU A 145 -7.86 20.34 0.27
C LEU A 145 -8.79 21.03 -0.75
N ALA A 146 -9.84 21.69 -0.26
CA ALA A 146 -10.77 22.46 -1.09
C ALA A 146 -10.12 23.67 -1.81
N LYS A 147 -8.94 24.12 -1.36
CA LYS A 147 -8.19 25.24 -1.95
C LYS A 147 -7.08 24.79 -2.90
N LEU A 148 -6.90 23.49 -3.09
CA LEU A 148 -5.91 22.98 -4.03
C LEU A 148 -6.30 23.32 -5.47
N ALA A 149 -5.29 23.62 -6.30
CA ALA A 149 -5.50 23.96 -7.71
C ALA A 149 -6.20 22.81 -8.47
N GLU A 150 -6.95 23.15 -9.51
CA GLU A 150 -7.65 22.14 -10.32
C GLU A 150 -6.70 21.18 -11.06
N ALA A 151 -5.47 21.59 -11.33
CA ALA A 151 -4.44 20.75 -11.94
C ALA A 151 -3.52 20.10 -10.88
N THR A 152 -3.72 18.80 -10.67
CA THR A 152 -2.93 17.93 -9.79
C THR A 152 -1.75 17.27 -10.55
N LEU A 153 -0.96 16.44 -9.87
CA LEU A 153 0.27 15.88 -10.43
C LEU A 153 0.02 15.01 -11.67
N GLU A 154 -1.03 14.20 -11.70
CA GLU A 154 -1.39 13.42 -12.89
C GLU A 154 -1.69 14.27 -14.13
N GLU A 155 -2.23 15.48 -13.95
CA GLU A 155 -2.66 16.38 -15.01
C GLU A 155 -1.55 17.34 -15.45
N ARG A 156 -0.65 17.72 -14.55
CA ARG A 156 0.45 18.66 -14.81
C ARG A 156 1.74 17.97 -15.26
N GLU A 157 2.00 16.77 -14.76
CA GLU A 157 3.31 16.13 -14.88
C GLU A 157 3.29 15.01 -15.94
N GLY A 158 4.39 14.88 -16.67
CA GLY A 158 4.54 13.91 -17.75
C GLY A 158 5.74 13.00 -17.56
N ILE A 159 5.63 11.77 -18.06
CA ILE A 159 6.79 10.90 -18.24
C ILE A 159 7.42 11.26 -19.59
N THR A 160 8.67 11.72 -19.57
CA THR A 160 9.38 12.12 -20.78
C THR A 160 10.37 11.05 -21.21
N THR A 161 10.68 11.01 -22.51
CA THR A 161 11.66 10.06 -23.07
C THR A 161 12.58 10.83 -23.99
N GLU A 162 13.89 10.65 -23.83
CA GLU A 162 14.91 11.33 -24.64
C GLU A 162 15.93 10.32 -25.18
N LYS A 163 16.42 10.57 -26.39
CA LYS A 163 17.46 9.73 -27.00
C LYS A 163 18.75 9.97 -26.23
N ALA A 164 19.35 8.91 -25.70
CA ALA A 164 20.56 9.03 -24.91
C ALA A 164 21.78 8.72 -25.80
N PRO A 165 22.84 9.54 -25.76
CA PRO A 165 24.08 9.22 -26.46
C PRO A 165 24.64 7.90 -25.91
N LEU A 166 25.25 7.04 -26.71
CA LEU A 166 25.96 5.88 -26.18
C LEU A 166 27.24 6.35 -25.48
N ASP A 167 27.49 5.84 -24.28
CA ASP A 167 28.78 6.03 -23.62
C ASP A 167 29.87 5.24 -24.35
N THR A 168 31.12 5.68 -24.21
CA THR A 168 32.30 5.11 -24.88
C THR A 168 32.61 3.66 -24.49
N LYS A 169 31.82 3.04 -23.60
CA LYS A 169 32.07 1.69 -23.06
C LYS A 169 31.20 0.58 -23.66
N GLY A 170 30.31 0.87 -24.61
CA GLY A 170 29.54 -0.19 -25.28
C GLY A 170 28.92 0.24 -26.59
N ALA A 171 29.40 -0.32 -27.69
CA ALA A 171 28.64 -0.30 -28.93
C ALA A 171 27.39 -1.17 -28.75
N LEU A 172 26.21 -0.63 -29.05
CA LEU A 172 25.02 -1.46 -29.20
C LEU A 172 25.13 -2.26 -30.52
N PRO A 173 24.53 -3.46 -30.60
CA PRO A 173 24.37 -4.16 -31.87
C PRO A 173 23.68 -3.27 -32.92
N GLU A 174 23.96 -3.53 -34.19
CA GLU A 174 23.37 -2.80 -35.31
C GLU A 174 21.84 -2.75 -35.21
N GLY A 175 21.27 -1.57 -35.47
CA GLY A 175 19.83 -1.33 -35.41
C GLY A 175 19.26 -0.97 -34.03
N PHE A 176 20.05 -1.04 -32.94
CA PHE A 176 19.60 -0.65 -31.60
C PHE A 176 19.98 0.79 -31.23
N ALA A 177 19.06 1.50 -30.57
CA ALA A 177 19.28 2.85 -30.05
C ALA A 177 18.92 2.93 -28.56
N ARG A 178 19.70 3.71 -27.80
CA ARG A 178 19.44 3.95 -26.38
C ARG A 178 18.49 5.13 -26.20
N TRP A 179 17.49 4.95 -25.35
CA TRP A 179 16.58 5.99 -24.88
C TRP A 179 16.53 5.96 -23.36
N THR A 180 16.41 7.13 -22.74
CA THR A 180 16.22 7.27 -21.29
C THR A 180 14.81 7.79 -21.04
N GLN A 181 14.09 7.09 -20.18
CA GLN A 181 12.79 7.53 -19.68
C GLN A 181 12.97 8.24 -18.34
N LYS A 182 12.44 9.45 -18.22
CA LYS A 182 12.45 10.25 -16.99
C LYS A 182 11.07 10.24 -16.36
N VAL A 183 10.99 9.84 -15.10
CA VAL A 183 9.74 9.74 -14.33
C VAL A 183 9.81 10.74 -13.17
N PRO A 184 8.90 11.71 -13.09
CA PRO A 184 8.82 12.64 -11.96
C PRO A 184 8.59 11.91 -10.64
N GLN A 185 9.29 12.38 -9.60
CA GLN A 185 9.13 11.92 -8.22
C GLN A 185 8.98 13.12 -7.30
N PHE A 186 8.01 13.04 -6.39
CA PHE A 186 7.72 14.11 -5.42
C PHE A 186 7.91 13.55 -4.03
N LEU A 187 8.53 14.34 -3.16
CA LEU A 187 8.97 13.90 -1.84
C LEU A 187 8.54 14.89 -0.77
N ARG A 188 7.99 14.36 0.33
CA ARG A 188 7.75 15.10 1.57
C ARG A 188 8.46 14.36 2.70
N GLU A 189 9.54 14.93 3.23
CA GLU A 189 10.28 14.36 4.35
C GLU A 189 9.89 14.95 5.69
N THR A 190 9.96 14.11 6.73
CA THR A 190 9.81 14.44 8.14
C THR A 190 10.79 13.61 8.97
N GLU A 191 10.98 13.94 10.24
CA GLU A 191 11.80 13.12 11.15
C GLU A 191 11.20 11.72 11.44
N HIS A 192 9.93 11.51 11.10
CA HIS A 192 9.18 10.28 11.34
C HIS A 192 9.17 9.35 10.11
N GLY A 193 9.54 9.87 8.94
CA GLY A 193 9.46 9.15 7.67
C GLY A 193 9.22 10.12 6.52
N TRP A 194 9.00 9.57 5.34
CA TRP A 194 8.74 10.38 4.16
C TRP A 194 7.62 9.81 3.30
N ILE A 195 7.03 10.67 2.48
CA ILE A 195 6.03 10.29 1.49
C ILE A 195 6.63 10.51 0.12
N GLN A 196 6.47 9.52 -0.75
CA GLN A 196 6.88 9.58 -2.14
C GLN A 196 5.65 9.47 -3.04
N ILE A 197 5.55 10.34 -4.03
CA ILE A 197 4.58 10.22 -5.11
C ILE A 197 5.36 9.95 -6.39
N GLN A 198 5.02 8.86 -7.07
CA GLN A 198 5.64 8.49 -8.35
C GLN A 198 4.56 8.32 -9.42
N LEU A 199 4.77 8.93 -10.58
CA LEU A 199 3.93 8.65 -11.75
C LEU A 199 4.32 7.31 -12.37
N LYS A 200 3.32 6.49 -12.69
CA LYS A 200 3.48 5.27 -13.47
C LYS A 200 2.49 5.26 -14.63
N PRO A 201 2.84 4.73 -15.80
CA PRO A 201 1.85 4.47 -16.84
C PRO A 201 0.75 3.56 -16.30
N ARG A 202 -0.51 3.85 -16.63
CA ARG A 202 -1.62 2.97 -16.26
C ARG A 202 -1.44 1.60 -16.92
N GLN A 203 -1.56 0.52 -16.15
CA GLN A 203 -1.49 -0.84 -16.71
C GLN A 203 -2.61 -1.12 -17.71
N ARG A 204 -3.78 -0.49 -17.51
CA ARG A 204 -4.93 -0.54 -18.40
C ARG A 204 -5.50 0.88 -18.53
N GLY A 205 -5.70 1.34 -19.76
CA GLY A 205 -6.16 2.69 -20.07
C GLY A 205 -5.03 3.64 -20.48
N VAL A 206 -5.40 4.87 -20.82
CA VAL A 206 -4.46 5.91 -21.29
C VAL A 206 -4.08 6.84 -20.14
N GLY A 207 -2.83 7.29 -20.13
CA GLY A 207 -2.31 8.27 -19.18
C GLY A 207 -1.51 7.67 -18.03
N ASN A 208 -1.09 8.56 -17.13
CA ASN A 208 -0.33 8.20 -15.93
C ASN A 208 -1.27 8.01 -14.73
N GLN A 209 -0.75 7.31 -13.74
CA GLN A 209 -1.33 7.20 -12.40
C GLN A 209 -0.27 7.57 -11.37
N ALA A 210 -0.64 8.43 -10.43
CA ALA A 210 0.18 8.77 -9.29
C ALA A 210 0.02 7.69 -8.21
N MET A 211 1.15 7.10 -7.81
CA MET A 211 1.21 6.13 -6.72
C MET A 211 1.84 6.81 -5.51
N VAL A 212 1.13 6.78 -4.38
CA VAL A 212 1.60 7.29 -3.10
C VAL A 212 2.23 6.16 -2.30
N TYR A 213 3.43 6.40 -1.78
CA TYR A 213 4.15 5.48 -0.90
C TYR A 213 4.48 6.19 0.41
N VAL A 214 4.24 5.52 1.53
CA VAL A 214 4.66 5.93 2.86
C VAL A 214 5.91 5.14 3.22
N CYS A 215 7.00 5.84 3.46
CA CYS A 215 8.30 5.26 3.71
C CYS A 215 8.65 5.39 5.19
N LEU A 216 8.66 4.24 5.88
CA LEU A 216 8.84 4.14 7.33
C LEU A 216 10.29 3.75 7.63
N PRO A 217 11.08 4.58 8.32
CA PRO A 217 12.48 4.27 8.63
C PRO A 217 12.62 3.00 9.46
N MET A 218 13.56 2.12 9.10
CA MET A 218 13.74 0.84 9.81
C MET A 218 14.17 1.03 11.27
N ASN A 219 14.87 2.11 11.60
CA ASN A 219 15.25 2.44 12.97
C ASN A 219 14.10 3.02 13.81
N LYS A 220 12.91 3.20 13.23
CA LYS A 220 11.70 3.68 13.92
C LYS A 220 10.64 2.58 14.08
N VAL A 221 10.94 1.34 13.68
CA VAL A 221 10.02 0.22 13.86
C VAL A 221 10.30 -0.55 15.15
N PHE A 222 9.24 -1.16 15.68
CA PHE A 222 9.22 -1.90 16.93
C PHE A 222 8.93 -3.38 16.67
N THR A 223 9.38 -4.23 17.58
CA THR A 223 8.94 -5.63 17.62
C THR A 223 7.56 -5.74 18.29
N ALA A 224 6.98 -6.93 18.31
CA ALA A 224 5.65 -7.16 18.89
C ALA A 224 5.55 -6.76 20.37
N ASP A 225 6.64 -6.90 21.13
CA ASP A 225 6.73 -6.53 22.55
C ASP A 225 6.89 -5.02 22.80
N GLY A 226 6.92 -4.20 21.74
CA GLY A 226 7.03 -2.76 21.81
C GLY A 226 8.47 -2.23 21.94
N LYS A 227 9.49 -3.09 21.92
CA LYS A 227 10.90 -2.64 21.89
C LYS A 227 11.34 -2.25 20.48
N PRO A 228 12.29 -1.32 20.31
CA PRO A 228 12.90 -1.04 19.01
C PRO A 228 13.44 -2.33 18.37
N ARG A 229 13.22 -2.50 17.07
CA ARG A 229 13.76 -3.64 16.35
C ARG A 229 15.30 -3.56 16.31
N PRO A 230 16.04 -4.59 16.74
CA PRO A 230 17.49 -4.59 16.60
C PRO A 230 17.91 -4.61 15.11
N PRO A 231 19.07 -4.03 14.77
CA PRO A 231 19.66 -4.20 13.45
C PRO A 231 19.98 -5.67 13.16
N GLY A 232 19.95 -6.03 11.88
CA GLY A 232 20.25 -7.38 11.41
C GLY A 232 19.23 -7.93 10.41
N PRO A 233 19.51 -9.10 9.82
CA PRO A 233 18.60 -9.74 8.86
C PRO A 233 17.23 -10.02 9.46
N ALA A 234 16.23 -10.09 8.59
CA ALA A 234 14.87 -10.45 8.98
C ALA A 234 14.72 -11.96 9.17
N HIS A 235 13.93 -12.36 10.18
CA HIS A 235 13.48 -13.74 10.34
C HIS A 235 12.37 -14.08 9.36
N THR A 236 12.20 -15.37 9.03
CA THR A 236 11.12 -15.83 8.15
C THR A 236 9.75 -15.40 8.70
N LYS A 237 8.95 -14.75 7.83
CA LYS A 237 7.62 -14.19 8.17
C LYS A 237 7.64 -13.12 9.26
N GLU A 238 8.79 -12.50 9.51
CA GLU A 238 8.88 -11.40 10.49
C GLU A 238 7.93 -10.26 10.12
N THR A 239 7.29 -9.72 11.15
CA THR A 239 6.46 -8.52 11.07
C THR A 239 6.97 -7.53 12.11
N VAL A 240 6.80 -6.25 11.82
CA VAL A 240 7.24 -5.16 12.70
C VAL A 240 6.10 -4.16 12.85
N PHE A 241 6.22 -3.28 13.85
CA PHE A 241 5.20 -2.30 14.18
C PHE A 241 5.73 -0.89 13.96
N TYR A 242 4.90 -0.05 13.37
CA TYR A 242 5.11 1.41 13.36
C TYR A 242 3.99 2.07 14.16
N HIS A 243 4.35 3.06 14.98
CA HIS A 243 3.44 3.68 15.94
C HIS A 243 3.12 5.10 15.50
N PHE A 244 1.83 5.41 15.35
CA PHE A 244 1.35 6.77 15.19
C PHE A 244 0.80 7.29 16.51
N ASP A 245 1.40 8.35 17.04
CA ASP A 245 1.08 8.98 18.32
C ASP A 245 0.89 10.50 18.15
N ARG A 246 0.69 11.23 19.23
CA ARG A 246 0.52 12.70 19.17
C ARG A 246 1.72 13.42 18.55
N ALA A 247 2.93 12.90 18.70
CA ALA A 247 4.14 13.56 18.20
C ALA A 247 4.21 13.48 16.67
N ASN A 248 3.73 12.39 16.07
CA ASN A 248 3.86 12.16 14.63
C ASN A 248 2.54 12.10 13.84
N ILE A 249 1.37 12.30 14.48
CA ILE A 249 0.07 12.19 13.81
C ILE A 249 -0.08 13.15 12.61
N GLY A 250 0.61 14.30 12.65
CA GLY A 250 0.66 15.24 11.53
C GLY A 250 1.18 14.61 10.23
N PHE A 251 2.00 13.56 10.34
CA PHE A 251 2.49 12.80 9.19
C PHE A 251 1.35 12.11 8.42
N LEU A 252 0.29 11.63 9.10
CA LEU A 252 -0.88 11.08 8.41
C LEU A 252 -1.64 12.15 7.60
N LEU A 253 -1.68 13.39 8.10
CA LEU A 253 -2.26 14.51 7.34
C LEU A 253 -1.40 14.86 6.13
N ASP A 254 -0.07 14.71 6.21
CA ASP A 254 0.78 14.80 5.02
C ASP A 254 0.44 13.70 4.00
N VAL A 255 0.10 12.46 4.43
CA VAL A 255 -0.34 11.40 3.51
C VAL A 255 -1.66 11.77 2.83
N VAL A 256 -2.61 12.34 3.58
CA VAL A 256 -3.88 12.85 3.02
C VAL A 256 -3.61 13.91 1.94
N ARG A 257 -2.72 14.88 2.22
CA ARG A 257 -2.30 15.88 1.24
C ARG A 257 -1.64 15.25 0.01
N ALA A 258 -0.79 14.25 0.22
CA ALA A 258 -0.12 13.57 -0.88
C ALA A 258 -1.12 12.93 -1.85
N PHE A 259 -2.17 12.26 -1.34
CA PHE A 259 -3.26 11.80 -2.19
C PHE A 259 -4.00 12.96 -2.86
N ALA A 260 -4.33 14.01 -2.11
CA ALA A 260 -5.08 15.13 -2.68
C ALA A 260 -4.35 15.87 -3.81
N ILE A 261 -3.01 15.99 -3.76
CA ILE A 261 -2.23 16.58 -4.86
C ILE A 261 -1.91 15.58 -5.97
N ALA A 262 -2.05 14.28 -5.73
CA ALA A 262 -1.69 13.23 -6.68
C ALA A 262 -2.59 13.26 -7.93
N SER A 263 -3.91 13.36 -7.74
CA SER A 263 -4.87 13.50 -8.84
C SER A 263 -6.18 14.12 -8.36
N LYS A 264 -6.98 14.66 -9.30
CA LYS A 264 -8.29 15.25 -8.98
C LYS A 264 -9.22 14.22 -8.33
N GLN A 265 -9.22 13.00 -8.85
CA GLN A 265 -10.01 11.90 -8.28
C GLN A 265 -9.58 11.59 -6.84
N HIS A 266 -8.27 11.54 -6.57
CA HIS A 266 -7.79 11.32 -5.20
C HIS A 266 -8.20 12.46 -4.27
N ASN A 267 -8.18 13.72 -4.71
CA ASN A 267 -8.67 14.85 -3.93
C ASN A 267 -10.16 14.73 -3.60
N GLU A 268 -11.00 14.43 -4.59
CA GLU A 268 -12.44 14.22 -4.41
C GLU A 268 -12.73 13.06 -3.44
N ASP A 269 -11.99 11.96 -3.55
CA ASP A 269 -12.12 10.83 -2.64
C ASP A 269 -11.70 11.20 -1.21
N MET A 270 -10.59 11.93 -1.04
CA MET A 270 -10.15 12.41 0.27
C MET A 270 -11.19 13.32 0.90
N ALA A 271 -11.76 14.26 0.14
CA ALA A 271 -12.82 15.15 0.63
C ALA A 271 -14.05 14.36 1.12
N GLN A 272 -14.47 13.33 0.37
CA GLN A 272 -15.57 12.45 0.77
C GLN A 272 -15.23 11.67 2.06
N ILE A 273 -14.04 11.09 2.14
CA ILE A 273 -13.59 10.32 3.30
C ILE A 273 -13.54 11.21 4.55
N LEU A 274 -12.92 12.38 4.47
CA LEU A 274 -12.85 13.33 5.57
C LEU A 274 -14.27 13.77 6.00
N GLY A 275 -15.15 14.05 5.04
CA GLY A 275 -16.54 14.39 5.32
C GLY A 275 -17.30 13.28 6.06
N LYS A 276 -17.10 12.02 5.67
CA LYS A 276 -17.71 10.85 6.33
C LYS A 276 -17.15 10.64 7.73
N LEU A 277 -15.83 10.74 7.93
CA LEU A 277 -15.21 10.62 9.25
C LEU A 277 -15.72 11.67 10.25
N LEU A 278 -15.95 12.90 9.78
CA LEU A 278 -16.52 13.99 10.56
C LEU A 278 -18.01 13.79 10.91
N ALA A 279 -18.73 12.99 10.11
CA ALA A 279 -20.15 12.71 10.32
C ALA A 279 -20.41 11.48 11.21
N VAL A 280 -19.38 10.70 11.58
CA VAL A 280 -19.54 9.53 12.47
C VAL A 280 -19.90 10.02 13.89
N PRO A 281 -21.01 9.54 14.48
CA PRO A 281 -21.39 9.87 15.86
C PRO A 281 -20.28 9.50 16.85
N GLY A 282 -19.91 10.42 17.74
CA GLY A 282 -18.80 10.25 18.69
C GLY A 282 -17.48 10.91 18.29
N ASN A 283 -17.34 11.31 17.01
CA ASN A 283 -16.21 12.10 16.51
C ASN A 283 -16.51 13.61 16.45
N THR A 284 -17.72 14.03 16.81
CA THR A 284 -18.12 15.44 16.93
C THR A 284 -17.67 15.98 18.27
N ALA A 285 -16.98 17.12 18.28
CA ALA A 285 -16.59 17.81 19.51
C ALA A 285 -17.80 17.92 20.48
N PRO A 286 -17.60 17.74 21.80
CA PRO A 286 -18.66 18.00 22.76
C PRO A 286 -19.16 19.43 22.54
N LYS A 287 -20.48 19.60 22.41
CA LYS A 287 -21.10 20.92 22.42
C LYS A 287 -20.72 21.55 23.75
N SER A 288 -19.92 22.61 23.73
CA SER A 288 -19.69 23.43 24.91
C SER A 288 -21.05 23.92 25.41
N GLN A 289 -21.43 23.47 26.61
CA GLN A 289 -22.43 24.13 27.43
C GLN A 289 -21.77 25.29 28.16
#